data_AF-A0A919HHQ4-F1
#
_entry.id   AF-A0A919HHQ4-F1
#
_cell.length_a   1.000
_cell.length_b   1.000
_cell.length_c   1.000
_cell.angle_alpha   90.00
_cell.angle_beta   90.00
_cell.angle_gamma   90.00
#
_symmetry.space_group_name_H-M   'P 1'
#
loop_
_entity.id
_entity.type
_entity.pdbx_description
1 polymer ?
#
loop_
_entity_poly.entity_id
_entity_poly.type
_entity_poly.pdbx_seq_one_letter_code
_entity_poly.pdbx_strand_id
1 'polypeptide(L)'
;MGRRAGPARGVRRSAAEREGLGDYIARNLGSGISAITEIMGWEQPEDDAVAVTRVVYTPFLADAVALLQHAPKHLAPLRAPLSVFGGRDDPIVDPGSLKEWDACTTSGARVHLYPGGHHYVRAQVPQVVAQLTRDLLAAYRGAGGVPG
;
A
#
# COMPACT_ATOMS: atom_id res chain seq x y z
N MET A 1 47.13 -0.54 -4.24
CA MET A 1 46.85 -0.10 -2.84
C MET A 1 45.37 0.22 -2.75
N GLY A 2 44.54 -0.75 -2.37
CA GLY A 2 43.08 -0.67 -2.46
C GLY A 2 42.46 0.11 -1.30
N ARG A 3 41.60 1.08 -1.61
CA ARG A 3 40.77 1.76 -0.62
C ARG A 3 39.59 0.85 -0.25
N ARG A 4 39.61 0.36 0.99
CA ARG A 4 38.48 -0.35 1.61
C ARG A 4 37.32 0.64 1.82
N ALA A 5 36.17 0.36 1.23
CA ALA A 5 34.91 1.01 1.59
C ALA A 5 34.52 0.60 3.03
N GLY A 6 34.30 1.59 3.90
CA GLY A 6 33.76 1.37 5.23
C GLY A 6 32.29 0.93 5.16
N PRO A 7 31.76 0.24 6.18
CA PRO A 7 30.40 -0.27 6.16
C PRO A 7 29.41 0.90 6.15
N ALA A 8 28.41 0.81 5.27
CA ALA A 8 27.27 1.72 5.26
C ALA A 8 26.63 1.74 6.66
N ARG A 9 26.46 2.94 7.23
CA ARG A 9 25.71 3.14 8.47
C ARG A 9 24.31 2.57 8.28
N GLY A 10 24.06 1.42 8.88
CA GLY A 10 22.71 0.90 9.07
C GLY A 10 21.88 1.96 9.79
N VAL A 11 20.80 2.39 9.15
CA VAL A 11 19.75 3.18 9.80
C VAL A 11 19.21 2.30 10.92
N ARG A 12 19.62 2.59 12.16
CA ARG A 12 18.99 2.00 13.34
C ARG A 12 17.57 2.54 13.38
N ARG A 13 16.61 1.71 12.96
CA ARG A 13 15.18 1.96 13.15
C ARG A 13 14.88 1.91 14.66
N SER A 14 14.24 2.96 15.18
CA SER A 14 13.93 3.13 16.61
C SER A 14 12.61 2.45 16.99
N ALA A 15 12.43 2.13 18.27
CA ALA A 15 11.29 1.41 18.87
C ALA A 15 9.88 2.07 18.73
N ALA A 16 9.70 3.03 17.82
CA ALA A 16 8.44 3.70 17.51
C ALA A 16 7.87 3.33 16.11
N GLU A 17 8.48 2.35 15.41
CA GLU A 17 7.93 1.73 14.19
C GLU A 17 6.70 0.87 14.53
N ARG A 18 5.59 1.56 14.77
CA ARG A 18 4.31 0.94 15.14
C ARG A 18 3.64 0.34 13.90
N GLU A 19 3.79 -0.98 13.82
CA GLU A 19 3.00 -2.04 13.16
C GLU A 19 2.66 -1.87 11.67
N GLY A 20 3.34 -2.67 10.83
CA GLY A 20 2.95 -2.84 9.42
C GLY A 20 1.70 -3.71 9.27
N LEU A 21 1.16 -3.80 8.06
CA LEU A 21 -0.03 -4.60 7.72
C LEU A 21 0.04 -6.05 8.25
N GLY A 22 1.24 -6.65 8.28
CA GLY A 22 1.45 -8.00 8.84
C GLY A 22 1.18 -8.09 10.34
N ASP A 23 1.64 -7.12 11.13
CA ASP A 23 1.39 -7.07 12.58
C ASP A 23 -0.07 -6.75 12.88
N TYR A 24 -0.67 -5.85 12.10
CA TYR A 24 -2.10 -5.55 12.17
C TYR A 24 -2.97 -6.78 11.87
N ILE A 25 -2.63 -7.55 10.83
CA ILE A 25 -3.30 -8.82 10.50
C ILE A 25 -3.07 -9.85 11.61
N ALA A 26 -1.84 -10.02 12.10
CA ALA A 26 -1.52 -10.97 13.17
C ALA A 26 -2.28 -10.67 14.47
N ARG A 27 -2.39 -9.39 14.84
CA ARG A 27 -3.12 -8.92 16.02
C ARG A 27 -4.63 -9.11 15.89
N ASN A 28 -5.17 -8.88 14.69
CA ASN A 28 -6.60 -8.92 14.44
C ASN A 28 -7.10 -10.29 13.94
N LEU A 29 -6.21 -11.25 13.68
CA LEU A 29 -6.58 -12.61 13.27
C LEU A 29 -7.48 -13.29 14.33
N GLY A 30 -7.28 -12.96 15.60
CA GLY A 30 -8.12 -13.41 16.73
C GLY A 30 -9.40 -12.59 16.95
N SER A 31 -9.52 -11.41 16.34
CA SER A 31 -10.69 -10.53 16.44
C SER A 31 -11.88 -11.00 15.58
N GLY A 32 -11.67 -12.03 14.75
CA GLY A 32 -12.72 -12.66 13.96
C GLY A 32 -13.14 -11.85 12.73
N ILE A 33 -14.32 -12.21 12.20
CA ILE A 33 -14.87 -11.73 10.93
C ILE A 33 -14.94 -10.19 10.85
N SER A 34 -15.23 -9.50 11.96
CA SER A 34 -15.46 -8.06 11.99
C SER A 34 -14.26 -7.24 11.51
N ALA A 35 -13.03 -7.61 11.93
CA ALA A 35 -11.83 -6.93 11.49
C ALA A 35 -11.54 -7.16 10.01
N ILE A 36 -11.83 -8.36 9.49
CA ILE A 36 -11.69 -8.68 8.06
C ILE A 36 -12.70 -7.88 7.23
N THR A 37 -13.96 -7.81 7.66
CA THR A 37 -14.99 -7.02 6.95
C THR A 37 -14.67 -5.53 6.93
N GLU A 38 -14.07 -5.00 8.00
CA GLU A 38 -13.63 -3.61 8.07
C GLU A 38 -12.43 -3.32 7.16
N ILE A 39 -11.44 -4.21 7.09
CA ILE A 39 -10.29 -4.10 6.17
C ILE A 39 -10.73 -4.17 4.71
N MET A 40 -11.64 -5.10 4.40
CA MET A 40 -12.09 -5.34 3.03
C MET A 40 -13.19 -4.36 2.60
N GLY A 41 -13.74 -3.60 3.56
CA GLY A 41 -14.87 -2.71 3.35
C GLY A 41 -16.08 -3.48 2.82
N TRP A 42 -16.31 -4.69 3.32
CA TRP A 42 -17.42 -5.54 2.91
C TRP A 42 -18.60 -5.32 3.84
N GLU A 43 -19.78 -5.08 3.27
CA GLU A 43 -21.04 -5.21 4.02
C GLU A 43 -21.24 -6.68 4.38
N GLN A 44 -21.63 -6.97 5.63
CA GLN A 44 -21.89 -8.34 6.05
C GLN A 44 -23.09 -8.87 5.27
N PRO A 45 -22.98 -10.01 4.56
CA PRO A 45 -24.12 -10.57 3.85
C PRO A 45 -25.17 -11.06 4.85
N GLU A 46 -26.43 -10.71 4.57
CA GLU A 46 -27.56 -10.97 5.47
C GLU A 46 -28.02 -12.44 5.47
N ASP A 47 -27.69 -13.23 4.44
CA ASP A 47 -28.12 -14.63 4.32
C ASP A 47 -27.03 -15.61 3.83
N ASP A 48 -27.11 -16.83 4.38
CA ASP A 48 -26.34 -18.06 4.12
C ASP A 48 -24.81 -17.98 4.35
N ALA A 49 -24.44 -17.81 5.63
CA ALA A 49 -23.08 -17.67 6.12
C ALA A 49 -22.12 -18.77 5.60
N VAL A 50 -22.57 -20.00 5.34
CA VAL A 50 -21.70 -21.11 4.91
C VAL A 50 -21.29 -20.99 3.43
N ALA A 51 -22.22 -20.60 2.55
CA ALA A 51 -21.95 -20.39 1.13
C ALA A 51 -21.04 -19.17 0.92
N VAL A 52 -21.32 -18.08 1.64
CA VAL A 52 -20.46 -16.90 1.70
C VAL A 52 -19.09 -17.26 2.27
N THR A 53 -19.01 -18.07 3.33
CA THR A 53 -17.74 -18.49 3.94
C THR A 53 -16.83 -19.13 2.88
N ARG A 54 -17.35 -20.06 2.07
CA ARG A 54 -16.52 -20.70 1.04
C ARG A 54 -16.10 -19.77 -0.08
N VAL A 55 -17.03 -18.97 -0.62
CA VAL A 55 -16.76 -18.14 -1.81
C VAL A 55 -15.87 -16.95 -1.49
N VAL A 56 -15.98 -16.40 -0.27
CA VAL A 56 -15.36 -15.13 0.09
C VAL A 56 -14.17 -15.33 1.04
N TYR A 57 -14.27 -16.22 2.04
CA TYR A 57 -13.20 -16.39 3.02
C TYR A 57 -12.09 -17.31 2.56
N THR A 58 -12.38 -18.35 1.75
CA THR A 58 -11.32 -19.21 1.21
C THR A 58 -10.29 -18.42 0.40
N PRO A 59 -10.68 -17.57 -0.59
CA PRO A 59 -9.69 -16.76 -1.31
C PRO A 59 -9.03 -15.72 -0.40
N PHE A 60 -9.77 -15.09 0.52
CA PHE A 60 -9.17 -14.16 1.48
C PHE A 60 -8.08 -14.81 2.35
N LEU A 61 -8.36 -15.98 2.92
CA LEU A 61 -7.39 -16.71 3.74
C LEU A 61 -6.19 -17.18 2.90
N ALA A 62 -6.42 -17.61 1.66
CA ALA A 62 -5.34 -17.95 0.75
C ALA A 62 -4.43 -16.75 0.48
N ASP A 63 -5.01 -15.58 0.22
CA ASP A 63 -4.28 -14.33 0.00
C ASP A 63 -3.54 -13.87 1.26
N ALA A 64 -4.16 -13.99 2.44
CA ALA A 64 -3.53 -13.68 3.72
C ALA A 64 -2.33 -14.60 3.99
N VAL A 65 -2.44 -15.90 3.72
CA VAL A 65 -1.32 -16.84 3.84
C VAL A 65 -0.21 -16.49 2.84
N ALA A 66 -0.56 -16.19 1.58
CA ALA A 66 0.41 -15.78 0.58
C ALA A 66 1.15 -14.49 0.97
N LEU A 67 0.43 -13.53 1.56
CA LEU A 67 1.01 -12.29 2.09
C LEU A 67 1.95 -12.56 3.26
N LEU A 68 1.56 -13.41 4.22
CA LEU A 68 2.38 -13.75 5.38
C LEU A 68 3.63 -14.56 5.01
N GLN A 69 3.59 -15.33 3.92
CA GLN A 69 4.72 -16.07 3.39
C GLN A 69 5.58 -15.25 2.42
N HIS A 70 5.18 -14.02 2.10
CA HIS A 70 5.90 -13.18 1.17
C HIS A 70 7.25 -12.76 1.76
N ALA A 71 8.33 -13.23 1.15
CA ALA A 71 9.68 -12.73 1.42
C ALA A 71 9.98 -11.56 0.47
N PRO A 72 10.20 -10.34 0.98
CA PRO A 72 10.53 -9.18 0.14
C PRO A 72 11.76 -9.48 -0.70
N LYS A 73 11.61 -9.46 -2.02
CA LYS A 73 12.75 -9.49 -2.94
C LYS A 73 13.19 -8.06 -3.19
N HIS A 74 14.49 -7.80 -3.09
CA HIS A 74 15.05 -6.54 -3.55
C HIS A 74 14.91 -6.47 -5.08
N LEU A 75 13.94 -5.70 -5.55
CA LEU A 75 13.73 -5.38 -6.96
C LEU A 75 14.51 -4.11 -7.31
N ALA A 76 14.96 -4.03 -8.56
CA ALA A 76 15.54 -2.79 -9.07
C ALA A 76 14.46 -1.68 -9.06
N PRO A 77 14.80 -0.43 -8.68
CA PRO A 77 13.84 0.67 -8.71
C PRO A 77 13.25 0.89 -10.11
N LEU A 78 11.99 1.30 -10.16
CA LEU A 78 11.28 1.61 -11.39
C LEU A 78 11.87 2.88 -12.04
N ARG A 79 11.81 2.94 -13.37
CA ARG A 79 12.18 4.16 -14.14
C ARG A 79 10.98 5.07 -14.41
N ALA A 80 9.84 4.79 -13.80
CA ALA A 80 8.60 5.53 -13.99
C ALA A 80 8.26 6.34 -12.73
N PRO A 81 7.69 7.55 -12.86
CA PRO A 81 7.21 8.30 -11.71
C PRO A 81 6.08 7.52 -11.02
N LEU A 82 6.01 7.61 -9.70
CA LEU A 82 4.96 6.98 -8.90
C LEU A 82 3.97 8.02 -8.40
N SER A 83 2.68 7.72 -8.50
CA SER A 83 1.61 8.48 -7.84
C SER A 83 0.97 7.58 -6.79
N VAL A 84 1.09 7.97 -5.53
CA VAL A 84 0.72 7.19 -4.36
C VAL A 84 -0.48 7.89 -3.71
N PHE A 85 -1.55 7.14 -3.44
CA PHE A 85 -2.81 7.68 -2.94
C PHE A 85 -3.12 7.06 -1.58
N GLY A 86 -3.55 7.87 -0.61
CA GLY A 86 -3.85 7.38 0.73
C GLY A 86 -4.96 8.18 1.43
N GLY A 87 -5.57 7.54 2.43
CA GLY A 87 -6.50 8.17 3.36
C GLY A 87 -5.73 8.91 4.46
N ARG A 88 -6.20 10.10 4.85
CA ARG A 88 -5.56 10.89 5.91
C ARG A 88 -5.74 10.26 7.30
N ASP A 89 -6.82 9.51 7.46
CA ASP A 89 -7.25 8.91 8.73
C ASP A 89 -7.21 7.37 8.64
N ASP A 90 -6.33 6.81 7.80
CA ASP A 90 -6.22 5.37 7.57
C ASP A 90 -5.62 4.67 8.81
N PRO A 91 -6.37 3.77 9.48
CA PRO A 91 -5.89 3.07 10.67
C PRO A 91 -4.91 1.93 10.35
N ILE A 92 -4.78 1.55 9.07
CA ILE A 92 -3.97 0.43 8.60
C ILE A 92 -2.65 0.93 8.01
N VAL A 93 -2.68 2.08 7.33
CA VAL A 93 -1.51 2.65 6.65
C VAL A 93 -1.22 4.04 7.20
N ASP A 94 -0.08 4.21 7.88
CA ASP A 94 0.39 5.53 8.29
C ASP A 94 0.60 6.42 7.05
N PRO A 95 -0.11 7.57 6.92
CA PRO A 95 0.09 8.50 5.82
C PRO A 95 1.53 9.01 5.70
N GLY A 96 2.29 9.05 6.81
CA GLY A 96 3.70 9.42 6.83
C GLY A 96 4.59 8.43 6.08
N SER A 97 4.29 7.13 6.21
CA SER A 97 5.02 6.03 5.56
C SER A 97 4.88 6.01 4.03
N LEU A 98 3.86 6.65 3.47
CA LEU A 98 3.66 6.68 2.00
C LEU A 98 4.82 7.33 1.24
N LYS A 99 5.63 8.16 1.91
CA LYS A 99 6.85 8.73 1.30
C LYS A 99 7.93 7.69 1.05
N GLU A 100 7.91 6.54 1.73
CA GLU A 100 8.90 5.47 1.55
C GLU A 100 8.85 4.85 0.15
N TRP A 101 7.73 5.01 -0.56
CA TRP A 101 7.58 4.63 -1.98
C TRP A 101 8.57 5.33 -2.92
N ASP A 102 9.18 6.44 -2.50
CA ASP A 102 10.24 7.10 -3.28
C ASP A 102 11.45 6.17 -3.48
N ALA A 103 11.73 5.27 -2.53
CA ALA A 103 12.80 4.28 -2.67
C ALA A 103 12.53 3.24 -3.78
N CYS A 104 11.29 3.13 -4.26
CA CYS A 104 10.89 2.18 -5.29
C CYS A 104 11.07 2.72 -6.72
N THR A 105 11.51 3.97 -6.92
CA THR A 105 11.66 4.59 -8.24
C THR A 105 12.86 5.51 -8.32
N THR A 106 13.46 5.64 -9.52
CA THR A 106 14.46 6.67 -9.82
C THR A 106 13.85 7.98 -10.34
N SER A 107 12.54 8.01 -10.61
CA SER A 107 11.84 9.14 -11.23
C SER A 107 11.00 9.96 -10.25
N GLY A 108 11.06 9.61 -8.96
CA GLY A 108 10.35 10.27 -7.87
C GLY A 108 8.92 9.76 -7.63
N ALA A 109 8.47 9.86 -6.38
CA ALA A 109 7.11 9.55 -5.97
C ALA A 109 6.34 10.82 -5.52
N ARG A 110 5.06 10.92 -5.87
CA ARG A 110 4.12 11.95 -5.38
C ARG A 110 3.05 11.30 -4.53
N VAL A 111 2.82 11.86 -3.34
CA VAL A 111 1.80 11.38 -2.40
C VAL A 111 0.58 12.31 -2.43
N HIS A 112 -0.61 11.72 -2.55
CA HIS A 112 -1.90 12.38 -2.56
C HIS A 112 -2.76 11.86 -1.41
N LEU A 113 -3.05 12.71 -0.43
CA LEU A 113 -3.86 12.35 0.74
C LEU A 113 -5.27 12.90 0.62
N TYR A 114 -6.26 12.06 0.91
CA TYR A 114 -7.68 12.41 0.85
C TYR A 114 -8.36 12.23 2.22
N PRO A 115 -9.44 12.97 2.52
CA PRO A 115 -10.23 12.73 3.72
C PRO A 115 -10.79 11.30 3.75
N GLY A 116 -10.73 10.64 4.91
CA GLY A 116 -11.22 9.28 5.12
C GLY A 116 -10.12 8.28 5.52
N GLY A 117 -10.57 7.11 5.97
CA GLY A 117 -9.71 5.99 6.34
C GLY A 117 -9.29 5.12 5.15
N HIS A 118 -9.07 3.83 5.39
CA HIS A 118 -8.60 2.89 4.36
C HIS A 118 -9.42 2.90 3.06
N HIS A 119 -10.73 3.08 3.19
CA HIS A 119 -11.68 3.11 2.07
C HIS A 119 -11.95 4.51 1.49
N TYR A 120 -11.06 5.49 1.75
CA TYR A 120 -11.23 6.89 1.29
C TYR A 120 -11.65 6.99 -0.18
N VAL A 121 -11.13 6.11 -1.04
CA VAL A 121 -11.38 6.12 -2.49
C VAL A 121 -12.87 6.06 -2.82
N ARG A 122 -13.69 5.36 -2.02
CA ARG A 122 -15.13 5.24 -2.26
C ARG A 122 -15.87 6.57 -2.11
N ALA A 123 -15.47 7.38 -1.14
CA ALA A 123 -16.05 8.71 -0.89
C ALA A 123 -15.41 9.80 -1.77
N GLN A 124 -14.23 9.54 -2.33
CA GLN A 124 -13.39 10.54 -3.00
C GLN A 124 -13.17 10.21 -4.48
N VAL A 125 -14.02 9.38 -5.10
CA VAL A 125 -13.86 8.91 -6.50
C VAL A 125 -13.61 10.07 -7.46
N PRO A 126 -14.42 11.16 -7.50
CA PRO A 126 -14.19 12.25 -8.45
C PRO A 126 -12.80 12.90 -8.30
N GLN A 127 -12.36 13.12 -7.06
CA GLN A 127 -11.12 13.79 -6.74
C GLN A 127 -9.91 12.91 -7.07
N VAL A 128 -9.99 11.61 -6.74
CA VAL A 128 -8.96 10.61 -7.04
C VAL A 128 -8.81 10.46 -8.55
N VAL A 129 -9.92 10.29 -9.29
CA VAL A 129 -9.88 10.15 -10.77
C VAL A 129 -9.31 11.40 -11.42
N ALA A 130 -9.69 12.60 -10.97
CA ALA A 130 -9.15 13.85 -11.50
C ALA A 130 -7.63 13.96 -11.27
N GLN A 131 -7.13 13.57 -10.09
CA GLN A 131 -5.70 13.59 -9.80
C GLN A 131 -4.94 12.53 -10.60
N LEU A 132 -5.43 11.29 -10.64
CA LEU A 132 -4.87 10.22 -11.46
C LEU A 132 -4.74 10.65 -12.93
N THR A 133 -5.78 11.27 -13.47
CA THR A 133 -5.79 11.77 -14.85
C THR A 133 -4.72 12.84 -15.07
N ARG A 134 -4.55 13.78 -14.13
CA ARG A 134 -3.48 14.79 -14.19
C ARG A 134 -2.10 14.15 -14.18
N ASP A 135 -1.87 13.17 -13.31
CA ASP A 135 -0.58 12.50 -13.19
C ASP A 135 -0.23 11.71 -14.45
N LEU A 136 -1.21 10.98 -15.00
CA LEU A 136 -1.05 10.25 -16.26
C LEU A 136 -0.74 11.17 -17.44
N LEU A 137 -1.46 12.29 -17.56
CA LEU A 137 -1.21 13.27 -18.63
C LEU A 137 0.17 13.93 -18.49
N ALA A 138 0.61 14.21 -17.26
CA ALA A 138 1.94 14.75 -17.00
C ALA A 138 3.04 13.74 -17.39
N ALA A 139 2.87 12.47 -17.02
CA ALA A 139 3.80 11.40 -17.39
C ALA A 139 3.86 11.19 -18.91
N TYR A 140 2.69 11.18 -19.57
CA TYR A 140 2.59 11.03 -21.03
C TYR A 140 3.32 12.16 -21.77
N ARG A 141 3.13 13.42 -21.32
CA ARG A 141 3.81 14.58 -21.89
C ARG A 141 5.31 14.58 -21.63
N GLY A 142 5.74 14.13 -20.45
CA GLY A 142 7.16 14.00 -20.10
C GLY A 142 7.88 12.91 -20.88
N ALA A 143 7.19 11.81 -21.22
CA ALA A 143 7.75 10.73 -22.03
C ALA A 143 7.89 11.10 -23.53
N GLY A 144 7.04 12.00 -24.03
CA GLY A 144 7.09 12.47 -25.43
C GLY A 144 8.23 13.45 -25.75
N GLY A 145 9.10 13.75 -24.78
CA GLY A 145 10.15 14.78 -24.88
C GLY A 145 11.59 14.26 -24.89
N VAL A 146 11.84 12.97 -25.15
CA VAL A 146 13.19 12.44 -25.37
C VAL A 146 13.46 12.38 -26.89
N PRO A 147 14.22 13.31 -27.49
CA PRO A 147 14.76 13.11 -28.83
C PRO A 147 15.87 12.06 -28.73
N GLY A 148 15.76 11.01 -29.56
CA GLY A 148 16.91 10.16 -29.92
C GLY A 148 17.86 10.87 -30.88
#